data_AF-A0A922WMY8-F1
#
_entry.id   AF-A0A922WMY8-F1
#
_cell.length_a   1.000
_cell.length_b   1.000
_cell.length_c   1.000
_cell.angle_alpha   90.00
_cell.angle_beta   90.00
_cell.angle_gamma   90.00
#
_symmetry.space_group_name_H-M   'P 1'
#
loop_
_entity.id
_entity.type
_entity.pdbx_description
1 polymer ?
#
loop_
_entity_poly.entity_id
_entity_poly.type
_entity_poly.pdbx_seq_one_letter_code
_entity_poly.pdbx_strand_id
1 'polypeptide(L)'
;MVGLGLLPVAVLVAWLGRQIARRETLLWGIPPHFVASWRLEIGFVALFWISAYGLCLNSGWHSSAGVGTDHAASVRTSEEQGLMRGRETPSSPSDEDKPSIPSVVSPGEAMAHQPLLYLQAIVFVAIIFLAARVDLTTFTIPDVITFPGMIAGLALALWQPDLELAPLWTNWEADYGQDPTSIQPAWIDAHPYGHAASRWLAGAICGAGIVWIIRRAAFTFLRIEALGFGDVTLMAALGG
;
A
#
# COMPACT_ATOMS: atom_id res chain seq x y z
N MET A 1 -2.88 -9.01 20.20
CA MET A 1 -4.37 -8.93 20.29
C MET A 1 -5.05 -8.50 18.98
N VAL A 2 -4.35 -7.88 18.03
CA VAL A 2 -4.92 -7.39 16.76
C VAL A 2 -5.57 -8.51 15.92
N GLY A 3 -4.98 -9.72 15.88
CA GLY A 3 -5.47 -10.82 15.04
C GLY A 3 -6.91 -11.26 15.31
N LEU A 4 -7.31 -11.44 16.58
CA LEU A 4 -8.70 -11.83 16.90
C LEU A 4 -9.71 -10.71 16.62
N GLY A 5 -9.27 -9.44 16.68
CA GLY A 5 -10.10 -8.28 16.35
C GLY A 5 -10.52 -8.19 14.88
N LEU A 6 -9.83 -8.91 13.98
CA LEU A 6 -10.16 -8.94 12.54
C LEU A 6 -11.23 -9.97 12.18
N LEU A 7 -11.55 -10.91 13.08
CA LEU A 7 -12.53 -11.97 12.81
C LEU A 7 -13.94 -11.41 12.50
N PRO A 8 -14.48 -10.42 13.25
CA PRO A 8 -15.78 -9.83 12.91
C PRO A 8 -15.78 -9.16 11.53
N VAL A 9 -14.68 -8.51 11.15
CA VAL A 9 -14.52 -7.90 9.83
C VAL A 9 -14.54 -8.97 8.74
N ALA A 10 -13.81 -10.06 8.93
CA ALA A 10 -13.79 -11.19 8.01
C ALA A 10 -15.19 -11.79 7.77
N VAL A 11 -15.94 -12.00 8.85
CA VAL A 11 -17.32 -12.50 8.80
C VAL A 11 -18.24 -11.52 8.08
N LEU A 12 -18.09 -10.22 8.36
CA LEU A 12 -18.86 -9.16 7.70
C LEU A 12 -18.59 -9.12 6.19
N VAL A 13 -17.32 -9.16 5.78
CA VAL A 13 -16.91 -9.18 4.36
C VAL A 13 -17.48 -10.41 3.64
N ALA A 14 -17.37 -11.59 4.25
CA ALA A 14 -17.93 -12.81 3.69
C ALA A 14 -19.46 -12.76 3.57
N TRP A 15 -20.14 -12.22 4.57
CA TRP A 15 -21.60 -12.04 4.56
C TRP A 15 -22.03 -11.04 3.49
N LEU A 16 -21.39 -9.87 3.39
CA LEU A 16 -21.65 -8.86 2.36
C LEU A 16 -21.45 -9.44 0.96
N GLY A 17 -20.35 -10.16 0.75
CA GLY A 17 -20.05 -10.80 -0.54
C GLY A 17 -21.14 -11.78 -0.96
N ARG A 18 -21.70 -12.53 -0.01
CA ARG A 18 -22.85 -13.41 -0.27
C ARG A 18 -24.09 -12.64 -0.68
N GLN A 19 -24.42 -11.53 0.00
CA GLN A 19 -25.60 -10.73 -0.34
C GLN A 19 -25.48 -10.10 -1.72
N ILE A 20 -24.30 -9.56 -2.05
CA ILE A 20 -24.05 -8.95 -3.36
C ILE A 20 -24.10 -10.01 -4.46
N ALA A 21 -23.41 -11.15 -4.27
CA ALA A 21 -23.46 -12.25 -5.23
C ALA A 21 -24.91 -12.74 -5.46
N ARG A 22 -25.73 -12.87 -4.41
CA ARG A 22 -27.15 -13.21 -4.54
C ARG A 22 -27.92 -12.19 -5.37
N ARG A 23 -27.73 -10.89 -5.10
CA ARG A 23 -28.38 -9.82 -5.87
C ARG A 23 -27.97 -9.87 -7.34
N GLU A 24 -26.69 -10.02 -7.64
CA GLU A 24 -26.19 -10.12 -9.02
C GLU A 24 -26.72 -11.37 -9.71
N THR A 25 -26.70 -12.55 -9.07
CA THR A 25 -27.26 -13.78 -9.68
C THR A 25 -28.74 -13.63 -10.05
N LEU A 26 -29.53 -12.92 -9.22
CA LEU A 26 -30.93 -12.63 -9.52
C LEU A 26 -31.09 -11.64 -10.69
N LEU A 27 -30.23 -10.62 -10.77
CA LEU A 27 -30.26 -9.64 -11.87
C LEU A 27 -29.88 -10.26 -13.21
N TRP A 28 -28.93 -11.19 -13.23
CA TRP A 28 -28.42 -11.83 -14.44
C TRP A 28 -29.10 -13.16 -14.78
N GLY A 29 -30.07 -13.61 -13.97
CA GLY A 29 -30.75 -14.89 -14.17
C GLY A 29 -29.82 -16.11 -14.03
N ILE A 30 -28.70 -15.97 -13.32
CA ILE A 30 -27.74 -17.06 -13.10
C ILE A 30 -28.33 -18.02 -12.06
N PRO A 31 -28.40 -19.33 -12.35
CA PRO A 31 -29.05 -20.27 -11.45
C PRO A 31 -28.29 -20.41 -10.12
N PRO A 32 -29.00 -20.47 -8.97
CA PRO A 32 -28.41 -20.30 -7.64
C PRO A 32 -27.58 -21.49 -7.14
N HIS A 33 -27.51 -22.61 -7.87
CA HIS A 33 -26.74 -23.78 -7.44
C HIS A 33 -25.21 -23.53 -7.47
N PHE A 34 -24.76 -22.45 -8.10
CA PHE A 34 -23.38 -21.96 -8.02
C PHE A 34 -23.11 -21.08 -6.78
N VAL A 35 -24.12 -20.72 -6.00
CA VAL A 35 -23.96 -19.90 -4.80
C VAL A 35 -23.31 -20.76 -3.71
N ALA A 36 -22.03 -20.47 -3.49
CA ALA A 36 -21.06 -21.27 -2.75
C ALA A 36 -21.58 -22.03 -1.52
N SER A 37 -21.17 -23.30 -1.43
CA SER A 37 -21.34 -24.11 -0.22
C SER A 37 -20.70 -23.45 1.00
N TRP A 38 -21.27 -23.68 2.19
CA TRP A 38 -20.77 -23.13 3.46
C TRP A 38 -19.26 -23.41 3.69
N ARG A 39 -18.73 -24.50 3.13
CA ARG A 39 -17.30 -24.87 3.20
C ARG A 39 -16.40 -23.85 2.51
N LEU A 40 -16.80 -23.35 1.34
CA LEU A 40 -16.05 -22.32 0.63
C LEU A 40 -16.04 -21.01 1.43
N GLU A 41 -17.11 -20.73 2.17
CA GLU A 41 -17.21 -19.51 2.96
C GLU A 41 -16.26 -19.51 4.17
N ILE A 42 -16.13 -20.65 4.86
CA ILE A 42 -15.09 -20.79 5.89
C ILE A 42 -13.71 -20.58 5.28
N GLY A 43 -13.46 -21.16 4.09
CA GLY A 43 -12.20 -20.98 3.38
C GLY A 43 -11.90 -19.51 3.09
N PHE A 44 -12.89 -18.75 2.61
CA PHE A 44 -12.75 -17.32 2.36
C PHE A 44 -12.51 -16.50 3.64
N VAL A 45 -13.24 -16.78 4.72
CA VAL A 45 -13.04 -16.11 6.01
C VAL A 45 -11.63 -16.38 6.53
N ALA A 46 -11.16 -17.63 6.44
CA ALA A 46 -9.82 -18.01 6.85
C ALA A 46 -8.73 -17.34 5.99
N LEU A 47 -8.90 -17.32 4.66
CA LEU A 47 -7.96 -16.66 3.75
C LEU A 47 -7.86 -15.16 4.02
N PHE A 48 -9.01 -14.46 4.13
CA PHE A 48 -9.01 -13.04 4.46
C PHE A 48 -8.32 -12.79 5.81
N TRP A 49 -8.66 -13.60 6.81
CA TRP A 49 -8.08 -13.47 8.15
C TRP A 49 -6.56 -13.66 8.13
N ILE A 50 -6.05 -14.67 7.42
CA ILE A 50 -4.62 -14.92 7.26
C ILE A 50 -3.94 -13.76 6.53
N SER A 51 -4.51 -13.26 5.43
CA SER A 51 -3.95 -12.14 4.67
C SER A 51 -3.89 -10.85 5.49
N ALA A 52 -4.99 -10.48 6.15
CA ALA A 52 -5.06 -9.29 6.98
C ALA A 52 -4.16 -9.40 8.22
N TYR A 53 -4.08 -10.58 8.83
CA TYR A 53 -3.16 -10.84 9.94
C TYR A 53 -1.69 -10.78 9.48
N GLY A 54 -1.36 -11.32 8.31
CA GLY A 54 -0.03 -11.25 7.72
C GLY A 54 0.44 -9.80 7.48
N LEU A 55 -0.47 -8.94 6.99
CA LEU A 55 -0.22 -7.49 6.89
C LEU A 55 0.10 -6.85 8.23
N CYS A 56 -0.60 -7.23 9.30
CA CYS A 56 -0.32 -6.75 10.65
C CYS A 56 0.99 -7.30 11.24
N LEU A 57 1.47 -8.45 10.78
CA LEU A 57 2.73 -9.04 11.25
C LEU A 57 3.96 -8.47 10.54
N ASN A 58 3.86 -8.24 9.23
CA ASN A 58 4.99 -7.76 8.43
C ASN A 58 5.49 -6.38 8.87
N SER A 59 4.63 -5.56 9.45
CA SER A 59 5.01 -4.24 9.93
C SER A 59 5.80 -4.24 11.25
N GLY A 60 5.71 -5.31 12.04
CA GLY A 60 6.62 -5.51 13.18
C GLY A 60 8.07 -5.76 12.75
N TRP A 61 8.29 -6.14 11.48
CA TRP A 61 9.60 -6.49 10.94
C TRP A 61 10.51 -5.25 10.75
N HIS A 62 9.94 -4.13 10.31
CA HIS A 62 10.67 -2.87 10.15
C HIS A 62 11.03 -2.22 11.50
N SER A 63 10.18 -2.37 12.52
CA SER A 63 10.48 -1.84 13.87
C SER A 63 11.64 -2.57 14.56
N SER A 64 11.93 -3.82 14.18
CA SER A 64 13.05 -4.59 14.74
C SER A 64 14.36 -4.51 13.95
N ALA A 65 14.33 -4.15 12.66
CA ALA A 65 15.52 -4.10 11.81
C ALA A 65 16.35 -2.81 11.96
N GLY A 66 15.76 -1.73 12.51
CA GLY A 66 16.42 -0.43 12.70
C GLY A 66 17.08 -0.21 14.07
N VAL A 67 16.89 -1.12 15.03
CA VAL A 67 17.62 -1.06 16.32
C VAL A 67 18.97 -1.77 16.14
N GLY A 68 19.76 -1.23 15.22
CA GLY A 68 21.21 -1.39 15.20
C GLY A 68 21.86 -0.52 16.27
N THR A 69 21.38 -0.60 17.51
CA THR A 69 22.18 -0.18 18.66
C THR A 69 23.16 -1.32 18.90
N ASP A 70 24.37 -1.21 18.35
CA ASP A 70 25.61 -1.69 18.98
C ASP A 70 26.86 -1.54 18.09
N HIS A 71 26.73 -1.27 16.77
CA HIS A 71 27.92 -1.04 15.93
C HIS A 71 28.57 0.34 16.04
N ALA A 72 27.92 1.31 16.71
CA ALA A 72 28.56 2.58 17.05
C ALA A 72 29.57 2.47 18.21
N ALA A 73 29.56 1.35 18.98
CA ALA A 73 30.47 1.15 20.10
C ALA A 73 31.80 0.47 19.70
N SER A 74 31.91 -0.16 18.52
CA SER A 74 33.13 -0.88 18.12
C SER A 74 34.01 -0.17 17.09
N VAL A 75 33.60 0.98 16.55
CA VAL A 75 34.41 1.73 15.57
C VAL A 75 35.29 2.80 16.24
N ARG A 76 34.99 3.22 17.48
CA ARG A 76 35.81 4.20 18.20
C ARG A 76 37.06 3.66 18.89
N THR A 77 37.27 2.34 18.95
CA THR A 77 38.47 1.77 19.60
C THR A 77 39.61 1.45 18.63
N SER A 78 39.39 1.54 17.31
CA SER A 78 40.45 1.29 16.31
C SER A 78 41.16 2.55 15.82
N GLU A 79 40.58 3.74 16.00
CA GLU A 79 41.22 5.00 15.57
C GLU A 79 42.11 5.62 16.66
N GLU A 80 41.87 5.33 17.94
CA GLU A 80 42.74 5.78 19.04
C GLU A 80 44.03 4.95 19.20
N GLN A 81 44.13 3.75 18.62
CA GLN A 81 45.36 2.94 18.70
C GLN A 81 46.33 3.13 17.53
N GLY A 82 45.95 3.88 16.48
CA GLY A 82 46.78 4.11 15.31
C GLY A 82 47.56 5.44 15.28
N LEU A 83 47.14 6.45 16.04
CA LEU A 83 47.63 7.83 15.88
C LEU A 83 48.54 8.33 17.02
N MET A 84 49.33 7.42 17.61
CA MET A 84 50.57 7.78 18.32
C MET A 84 51.76 7.87 17.35
N ARG A 85 51.59 8.52 16.19
CA ARG A 85 52.70 8.82 15.29
C ARG A 85 52.57 10.25 14.78
N GLY A 86 53.41 11.09 15.38
CA GLY A 86 53.27 12.54 15.41
C GLY A 86 53.15 13.22 14.05
N ARG A 87 52.36 14.28 14.04
CA ARG A 87 52.43 15.33 13.03
C ARG A 87 51.95 16.64 13.64
N GLU A 88 52.80 17.65 13.49
CA GLU A 88 52.62 19.01 14.00
C GLU A 88 51.34 19.66 13.44
N THR A 89 50.71 20.44 14.31
CA THR A 89 49.42 21.12 14.19
C THR A 89 49.46 22.34 13.26
N PRO A 90 48.63 22.41 12.22
CA PRO A 90 48.15 23.66 11.63
C PRO A 90 46.97 24.19 12.46
N SER A 91 46.94 25.50 12.68
CA SER A 91 45.90 26.25 13.39
C SER A 91 44.48 25.90 12.93
N SER A 92 43.64 25.47 13.87
CA SER A 92 42.25 25.06 13.67
C SER A 92 41.37 26.15 13.05
N PRO A 93 40.54 25.83 12.05
CA PRO A 93 39.44 26.69 11.62
C PRO A 93 38.40 26.79 12.75
N SER A 94 37.85 27.98 12.96
CA SER A 94 36.85 28.33 13.97
C SER A 94 35.63 27.42 13.92
N ASP A 95 35.28 26.82 15.08
CA ASP A 95 34.16 25.88 15.31
C ASP A 95 32.74 26.48 15.09
N GLU A 96 32.61 27.70 14.55
CA GLU A 96 31.31 28.37 14.36
C GLU A 96 30.54 27.91 13.11
N ASP A 97 31.15 27.12 12.21
CA ASP A 97 30.57 26.74 10.92
C ASP A 97 30.26 25.22 10.83
N LYS A 98 29.96 24.56 11.96
CA LYS A 98 29.39 23.21 11.91
C LYS A 98 27.92 23.32 11.53
N PRO A 99 27.50 22.82 10.35
CA PRO A 99 26.08 22.80 9.98
C PRO A 99 25.32 22.08 11.07
N SER A 100 24.36 22.79 11.68
CA SER A 100 23.48 22.25 12.71
C SER A 100 22.81 21.01 12.15
N ILE A 101 23.22 19.84 12.62
CA ILE A 101 22.62 18.56 12.23
C ILE A 101 21.14 18.66 12.62
N PRO A 102 20.21 18.53 11.66
CA PRO A 102 18.79 18.64 11.95
C PRO A 102 18.44 17.65 13.06
N SER A 103 17.74 18.16 14.08
CA SER A 103 17.31 17.39 15.23
C SER A 103 16.57 16.14 14.77
N VAL A 104 17.10 14.98 15.15
CA VAL A 104 16.46 13.66 14.95
C VAL A 104 15.01 13.76 15.38
N VAL A 105 14.09 13.56 14.43
CA VAL A 105 12.64 13.56 14.67
C VAL A 105 12.34 12.60 15.81
N SER A 106 11.57 13.04 16.81
CA SER A 106 11.32 12.22 17.98
C SER A 106 10.54 10.96 17.57
N PRO A 107 10.93 9.76 18.03
CA PRO A 107 10.24 8.50 17.69
C PRO A 107 8.73 8.49 17.99
N GLY A 108 8.26 9.41 18.84
CA GLY A 108 6.85 9.55 19.20
C GLY A 108 5.95 10.04 18.08
N GLU A 109 6.42 10.90 17.18
CA GLU A 109 5.60 11.41 16.05
C GLU A 109 5.48 10.38 14.93
N ALA A 110 6.52 9.56 14.71
CA ALA A 110 6.50 8.48 13.73
C ALA A 110 5.51 7.35 14.08
N MET A 111 5.14 7.18 15.36
CA MET A 111 4.19 6.15 15.79
C MET A 111 2.71 6.54 15.57
N ALA A 112 2.37 7.82 15.47
CA ALA A 112 0.98 8.28 15.46
C ALA A 112 0.24 8.00 14.13
N HIS A 113 0.95 7.87 13.01
CA HIS A 113 0.33 7.68 11.67
C HIS A 113 0.13 6.21 11.27
N GLN A 114 0.76 5.28 11.99
CA GLN A 114 0.68 3.85 11.69
C GLN A 114 -0.73 3.22 11.79
N PRO A 115 -1.58 3.50 12.80
CA PRO A 115 -2.88 2.83 12.93
C PRO A 115 -3.83 3.11 11.75
N LEU A 116 -3.78 4.33 11.20
CA LEU A 116 -4.63 4.75 10.09
C LEU A 116 -4.22 4.07 8.78
N LEU A 117 -2.91 3.93 8.53
CA LEU A 117 -2.39 3.16 7.38
C LEU A 117 -2.85 1.71 7.42
N TYR A 118 -2.84 1.06 8.59
CA TYR A 118 -3.37 -0.31 8.71
C TYR A 118 -4.87 -0.36 8.45
N LEU A 119 -5.63 0.60 8.98
CA LEU A 119 -7.06 0.66 8.74
C LEU A 119 -7.35 0.76 7.23
N GLN A 120 -6.64 1.64 6.52
CA GLN A 120 -6.75 1.78 5.07
C GLN A 120 -6.37 0.49 4.34
N ALA A 121 -5.25 -0.14 4.70
CA ALA A 121 -4.82 -1.41 4.09
C ALA A 121 -5.84 -2.54 4.34
N ILE A 122 -6.42 -2.62 5.55
CA ILE A 122 -7.46 -3.60 5.89
C ILE A 122 -8.73 -3.33 5.08
N VAL A 123 -9.16 -2.08 4.96
CA VAL A 123 -10.32 -1.70 4.15
C VAL A 123 -10.08 -2.04 2.68
N PHE A 124 -8.90 -1.74 2.15
CA PHE A 124 -8.51 -2.06 0.78
C PHE A 124 -8.53 -3.58 0.52
N VAL A 125 -7.89 -4.37 1.40
CA VAL A 125 -7.90 -5.83 1.31
C VAL A 125 -9.31 -6.39 1.45
N ALA A 126 -10.15 -5.81 2.30
CA ALA A 126 -11.55 -6.21 2.45
C ALA A 126 -12.34 -5.98 1.15
N ILE A 127 -12.13 -4.86 0.47
CA ILE A 127 -12.76 -4.56 -0.82
C ILE A 127 -12.25 -5.51 -1.91
N ILE A 128 -10.94 -5.78 -1.98
CA ILE A 128 -10.37 -6.74 -2.94
C ILE A 128 -10.95 -8.14 -2.71
N PHE A 129 -10.99 -8.61 -1.47
CA PHE A 129 -11.57 -9.91 -1.14
C PHE A 129 -13.06 -9.97 -1.48
N LEU A 130 -13.80 -8.89 -1.21
CA LEU A 130 -15.20 -8.77 -1.58
C LEU A 130 -15.39 -8.85 -3.10
N ALA A 131 -14.58 -8.12 -3.87
CA ALA A 131 -14.60 -8.13 -5.33
C ALA A 131 -14.24 -9.52 -5.89
N ALA A 132 -13.13 -10.10 -5.45
CA ALA A 132 -12.69 -11.44 -5.87
C ALA A 132 -13.73 -12.52 -5.55
N ARG A 133 -14.40 -12.40 -4.40
CA ARG A 133 -15.46 -13.33 -4.00
C ARG A 133 -16.64 -13.30 -4.96
N VAL A 134 -17.08 -12.10 -5.34
CA VAL A 134 -18.19 -11.91 -6.29
C VAL A 134 -17.77 -12.37 -7.67
N ASP A 135 -16.58 -11.96 -8.12
CA ASP A 135 -16.02 -12.34 -9.41
C ASP A 135 -15.95 -13.87 -9.59
N LEU A 136 -15.44 -14.61 -8.60
CA LEU A 136 -15.38 -16.07 -8.64
C LEU A 136 -16.76 -16.76 -8.70
N THR A 137 -17.85 -16.05 -8.38
CA THR A 137 -19.21 -16.60 -8.47
C THR A 137 -19.98 -16.18 -9.70
N THR A 138 -19.77 -14.96 -10.17
CA THR A 138 -20.58 -14.36 -11.23
C THR A 138 -19.79 -14.05 -12.49
N PHE A 139 -18.46 -14.27 -12.47
CA PHE A 139 -17.51 -13.89 -13.54
C PHE A 139 -17.69 -12.43 -13.98
N THR A 140 -18.11 -11.59 -13.04
CA THR A 140 -18.47 -10.19 -13.25
C THR A 140 -18.11 -9.41 -12.00
N ILE A 141 -17.39 -8.31 -12.17
CA ILE A 141 -17.06 -7.40 -11.09
C ILE A 141 -18.11 -6.30 -11.04
N PRO A 142 -18.94 -6.22 -9.99
CA PRO A 142 -20.06 -5.29 -9.98
C PRO A 142 -19.57 -3.86 -9.70
N ASP A 143 -20.08 -2.92 -10.48
CA ASP A 143 -19.74 -1.49 -10.36
C ASP A 143 -20.09 -0.91 -8.98
N VAL A 144 -21.05 -1.54 -8.28
CA VAL A 144 -21.45 -1.18 -6.92
C VAL A 144 -20.31 -1.34 -5.89
N ILE A 145 -19.29 -2.15 -6.19
CA ILE A 145 -18.12 -2.31 -5.32
C ILE A 145 -16.97 -1.43 -5.83
N THR A 146 -16.70 -1.45 -7.13
CA THR A 146 -15.52 -0.81 -7.72
C THR A 146 -15.62 0.70 -7.70
N PHE A 147 -16.80 1.27 -7.98
CA PHE A 147 -16.97 2.72 -8.04
C PHE A 147 -16.84 3.38 -6.66
N PRO A 148 -17.49 2.87 -5.59
CA PRO A 148 -17.24 3.39 -4.24
C PRO A 148 -15.80 3.14 -3.77
N GLY A 149 -15.20 2.01 -4.13
CA GLY A 149 -13.79 1.72 -3.82
C GLY A 149 -12.84 2.74 -4.45
N MET A 150 -13.07 3.08 -5.73
CA MET A 150 -12.31 4.10 -6.45
C MET A 150 -12.45 5.49 -5.80
N ILE A 151 -13.67 5.89 -5.48
CA ILE A 151 -13.94 7.18 -4.81
C ILE A 151 -13.28 7.21 -3.44
N ALA A 152 -13.39 6.12 -2.66
CA ALA A 152 -12.77 6.01 -1.35
C ALA A 152 -11.24 6.08 -1.44
N GLY A 153 -10.63 5.41 -2.43
CA GLY A 153 -9.20 5.47 -2.70
C GLY A 153 -8.73 6.90 -2.99
N LEU A 154 -9.42 7.61 -3.89
CA LEU A 154 -9.11 9.01 -4.20
C LEU A 154 -9.29 9.90 -2.96
N ALA A 155 -10.40 9.75 -2.24
CA ALA A 155 -10.67 10.54 -1.04
C ALA A 155 -9.59 10.32 0.03
N LEU A 156 -9.14 9.08 0.24
CA LEU A 156 -8.05 8.76 1.16
C LEU A 156 -6.71 9.33 0.68
N ALA A 157 -6.39 9.23 -0.61
CA ALA A 157 -5.18 9.81 -1.18
C ALA A 157 -5.14 11.34 -1.01
N LEU A 158 -6.27 12.03 -1.16
CA LEU A 158 -6.37 13.47 -0.94
C LEU A 158 -6.40 13.84 0.54
N TRP A 159 -6.95 12.99 1.41
CA TRP A 159 -6.97 13.24 2.85
C TRP A 159 -5.57 13.06 3.46
N GLN A 160 -4.79 12.11 2.95
CA GLN A 160 -3.44 11.81 3.41
C GLN A 160 -2.46 11.83 2.24
N PRO A 161 -2.08 13.04 1.75
CA PRO A 161 -1.23 13.17 0.58
C PRO A 161 0.15 12.53 0.77
N ASP A 162 0.65 12.53 2.01
CA ASP A 162 1.96 11.98 2.39
C ASP A 162 1.95 10.44 2.52
N LEU A 163 0.77 9.81 2.46
CA LEU A 163 0.63 8.36 2.62
C LEU A 163 0.81 7.64 1.28
N GLU A 164 2.02 7.18 1.02
CA GLU A 164 2.36 6.40 -0.16
C GLU A 164 2.58 4.92 0.22
N LEU A 165 1.79 4.01 -0.36
CA LEU A 165 1.97 2.56 -0.20
C LEU A 165 3.25 2.06 -0.86
N ALA A 166 3.59 2.65 -2.01
CA ALA A 166 4.80 2.42 -2.75
C ALA A 166 5.27 3.79 -3.27
N PRO A 167 6.33 4.37 -2.70
CA PRO A 167 6.75 5.69 -3.09
C PRO A 167 7.34 5.66 -4.51
N LEU A 168 6.65 6.31 -5.44
CA LEU A 168 6.96 6.23 -6.87
C LEU A 168 8.16 7.12 -7.26
N TRP A 169 8.47 8.11 -6.42
CA TRP A 169 9.43 9.18 -6.69
C TRP A 169 10.59 9.22 -5.69
N THR A 170 10.65 8.28 -4.76
CA THR A 170 11.82 8.13 -3.88
C THR A 170 12.85 7.26 -4.59
N ASN A 171 14.11 7.67 -4.51
CA ASN A 171 15.22 6.79 -4.84
C ASN A 171 15.21 5.60 -3.87
N TRP A 172 14.74 4.45 -4.32
CA TRP A 172 14.86 3.18 -3.59
C TRP A 172 16.33 2.83 -3.27
N GLU A 173 17.27 3.53 -3.92
CA GLU A 173 18.71 3.49 -3.69
C GLU A 173 19.15 4.27 -2.43
N ALA A 174 18.38 5.27 -1.95
CA ALA A 174 18.70 5.99 -0.70
C ALA A 174 18.59 5.09 0.54
N ASP A 175 17.69 4.11 0.53
CA ASP A 175 17.56 3.12 1.60
C ASP A 175 18.83 2.23 1.73
N TYR A 176 19.70 2.21 0.73
CA TYR A 176 21.02 1.54 0.76
C TYR A 176 22.16 2.45 1.22
N GLY A 177 21.87 3.63 1.76
CA GLY A 177 22.86 4.53 2.34
C GLY A 177 23.65 5.35 1.31
N GLN A 178 23.14 5.47 0.08
CA GLN A 178 23.74 6.33 -0.95
C GLN A 178 22.95 7.64 -1.13
N ASP A 179 23.64 8.72 -0.78
CA ASP A 179 23.35 10.14 -0.99
C ASP A 179 22.03 10.72 -0.40
N PRO A 180 22.11 11.53 0.68
CA PRO A 180 20.96 12.21 1.29
C PRO A 180 20.37 13.34 0.42
N THR A 181 20.91 13.56 -0.78
CA THR A 181 20.41 14.56 -1.73
C THR A 181 19.37 13.99 -2.68
N SER A 182 18.53 13.06 -2.19
CA SER A 182 17.29 12.64 -2.84
C SER A 182 16.60 13.88 -3.44
N ILE A 183 16.67 14.01 -4.76
CA ILE A 183 16.15 15.16 -5.49
C ILE A 183 14.63 14.97 -5.55
N GLN A 184 13.96 15.13 -4.41
CA GLN A 184 12.53 15.36 -4.40
C GLN A 184 12.29 16.72 -5.06
N PRO A 185 11.56 16.79 -6.18
CA PRO A 185 11.27 18.06 -6.80
C PRO A 185 10.55 19.00 -5.82
N ALA A 186 11.04 20.23 -5.67
CA ALA A 186 10.50 21.20 -4.71
C ALA A 186 8.99 21.50 -4.88
N TRP A 187 8.40 21.18 -6.04
CA TRP A 187 6.96 21.35 -6.26
C TRP A 187 6.11 20.36 -5.47
N ILE A 188 6.64 19.17 -5.15
CA ILE A 188 5.93 18.14 -4.37
C ILE A 188 5.64 18.67 -2.97
N ASP A 189 6.66 19.25 -2.33
CA ASP A 189 6.54 19.85 -1.00
C ASP A 189 5.64 21.09 -1.03
N ALA A 190 5.67 21.85 -2.13
CA ALA A 190 4.82 23.03 -2.30
C ALA A 190 3.34 22.68 -2.55
N HIS A 191 3.03 21.50 -3.11
CA HIS A 191 1.67 21.11 -3.52
C HIS A 191 1.37 19.63 -3.20
N PRO A 192 1.32 19.24 -1.90
CA PRO A 192 1.16 17.83 -1.50
C PRO A 192 -0.13 17.19 -2.05
N TYR A 193 -1.25 17.93 -2.06
CA TYR A 193 -2.51 17.45 -2.63
C TYR A 193 -2.47 17.30 -4.16
N GLY A 194 -1.75 18.18 -4.86
CA GLY A 194 -1.59 18.09 -6.31
C GLY A 194 -0.73 16.89 -6.70
N HIS A 195 0.32 16.63 -5.92
CA HIS A 195 1.12 15.42 -6.02
C HIS A 195 0.26 14.18 -5.80
N ALA A 196 -0.50 14.11 -4.71
CA ALA A 196 -1.39 12.99 -4.39
C ALA A 196 -2.47 12.75 -5.47
N ALA A 197 -3.07 13.82 -6.02
CA ALA A 197 -4.02 13.70 -7.12
C ALA A 197 -3.35 13.18 -8.41
N SER A 198 -2.15 13.67 -8.73
CA SER A 198 -1.45 13.28 -9.94
C SER A 198 -0.95 11.83 -9.89
N ARG A 199 -0.43 11.36 -8.74
CA ARG A 199 -0.08 9.94 -8.55
C ARG A 199 -1.30 9.04 -8.69
N TRP A 200 -2.41 9.42 -8.05
CA TRP A 200 -3.66 8.65 -8.11
C TRP A 200 -4.16 8.55 -9.55
N LEU A 201 -4.15 9.67 -10.27
CA LEU A 201 -4.59 9.74 -11.67
C LEU A 201 -3.66 8.94 -12.59
N ALA A 202 -2.34 9.04 -12.42
CA ALA A 202 -1.36 8.29 -13.20
C ALA A 202 -1.56 6.78 -13.00
N GLY A 203 -1.74 6.37 -11.75
CA GLY A 203 -2.12 5.04 -11.35
C GLY A 203 -3.41 4.55 -12.02
N ALA A 204 -4.49 5.31 -11.88
CA ALA A 204 -5.78 4.99 -12.45
C ALA A 204 -5.73 4.87 -13.98
N ILE A 205 -5.06 5.80 -14.67
CA ILE A 205 -4.87 5.78 -16.12
C ILE A 205 -4.03 4.57 -16.55
N CYS A 206 -2.94 4.27 -15.84
CA CYS A 206 -2.08 3.13 -16.16
C CYS A 206 -2.84 1.80 -15.97
N GLY A 207 -3.46 1.61 -14.81
CA GLY A 207 -4.22 0.42 -14.47
C GLY A 207 -5.40 0.19 -15.42
N ALA A 208 -6.29 1.17 -15.55
CA ALA A 208 -7.43 1.06 -16.47
C ALA A 208 -6.99 1.01 -17.93
N GLY A 209 -5.98 1.78 -18.32
CA GLY A 209 -5.48 1.85 -19.69
C GLY A 209 -4.95 0.50 -20.17
N ILE A 210 -4.13 -0.18 -19.37
CA ILE A 210 -3.59 -1.51 -19.71
C ILE A 210 -4.73 -2.51 -19.90
N VAL A 211 -5.66 -2.59 -18.96
CA VAL A 211 -6.77 -3.56 -19.03
C VAL A 211 -7.74 -3.23 -20.16
N TRP A 212 -7.98 -1.94 -20.43
CA TRP A 212 -8.79 -1.50 -21.55
C TRP A 212 -8.15 -1.88 -22.90
N ILE A 213 -6.83 -1.72 -23.05
CA ILE A 213 -6.09 -2.16 -24.24
C ILE A 213 -6.19 -3.67 -24.42
N ILE A 214 -5.97 -4.45 -23.35
CA ILE A 214 -6.09 -5.92 -23.39
C ILE A 214 -7.50 -6.32 -23.79
N ARG A 215 -8.52 -5.71 -23.18
CA ARG A 215 -9.93 -5.94 -23.53
C ARG A 215 -10.20 -5.64 -25.00
N ARG A 216 -9.70 -4.52 -25.52
CA ARG A 216 -9.87 -4.13 -26.92
C ARG A 216 -9.17 -5.11 -27.88
N ALA A 217 -7.97 -5.55 -27.53
CA ALA A 217 -7.24 -6.56 -28.29
C ALA A 217 -7.98 -7.91 -28.28
N ALA A 218 -8.39 -8.40 -27.10
CA ALA A 218 -9.12 -9.65 -26.95
C ALA A 218 -10.44 -9.66 -27.74
N PHE A 219 -11.20 -8.56 -27.71
CA PHE A 219 -12.42 -8.41 -28.52
C PHE A 219 -12.12 -8.48 -30.03
N THR A 220 -11.01 -7.87 -30.45
CA THR A 220 -10.60 -7.87 -31.86
C THR A 220 -10.26 -9.29 -32.35
N PHE A 221 -9.61 -10.11 -31.52
CA PHE A 221 -9.21 -11.47 -31.88
C PHE A 221 -10.31 -12.52 -31.66
N LEU A 222 -11.01 -12.47 -30.54
CA LEU A 222 -11.95 -13.52 -30.11
C LEU A 222 -13.41 -13.21 -30.46
N ARG A 223 -13.75 -11.95 -30.79
CA ARG A 223 -15.12 -11.47 -31.04
C ARG A 223 -16.12 -11.75 -29.92
N ILE A 224 -15.63 -12.01 -28.72
CA ILE A 224 -16.39 -12.12 -27.48
C ILE A 224 -15.88 -11.07 -26.50
N GLU A 225 -16.76 -10.56 -25.65
CA GLU A 225 -16.38 -9.67 -24.55
C GLU A 225 -15.68 -10.51 -23.48
N ALA A 226 -14.36 -10.56 -23.53
CA ALA A 226 -13.56 -11.39 -22.62
C ALA A 226 -13.40 -10.78 -21.21
N LEU A 227 -13.61 -9.45 -21.08
CA LEU A 227 -13.55 -8.73 -19.80
C LEU A 227 -14.70 -7.73 -19.71
N GLY A 228 -15.26 -7.63 -18.51
CA GLY A 228 -16.29 -6.67 -18.17
C GLY A 228 -15.73 -5.25 -18.08
N PHE A 229 -16.63 -4.26 -18.04
CA PHE A 229 -16.22 -2.88 -17.74
C PHE A 229 -15.76 -2.73 -16.27
N GLY A 230 -16.31 -3.53 -15.36
CA GLY A 230 -15.92 -3.57 -13.96
C GLY A 230 -14.43 -3.85 -13.74
N ASP A 231 -13.79 -4.65 -14.61
CA ASP A 231 -12.35 -4.96 -14.52
C ASP A 231 -11.48 -3.72 -14.78
N VAL A 232 -11.90 -2.88 -15.72
CA VAL A 232 -11.22 -1.61 -16.04
C VAL A 232 -11.36 -0.64 -14.87
N THR A 233 -12.56 -0.53 -14.31
CA THR A 233 -12.86 0.31 -13.14
C THR A 233 -12.10 -0.16 -11.90
N LEU A 234 -12.02 -1.47 -11.67
CA LEU A 234 -11.24 -2.05 -10.57
C LEU A 234 -9.75 -1.76 -10.72
N MET A 235 -9.20 -1.85 -11.93
CA MET A 235 -7.79 -1.57 -12.17
C MET A 235 -7.47 -0.07 -12.08
N ALA A 236 -8.42 0.81 -12.44
CA ALA A 236 -8.30 2.22 -12.10
C ALA A 236 -8.27 2.45 -10.58
N ALA A 237 -9.12 1.74 -9.83
CA ALA A 237 -9.16 1.86 -8.38
C ALA A 237 -7.89 1.32 -7.68
N LEU A 238 -7.29 0.26 -8.22
CA LEU A 238 -6.04 -0.33 -7.71
C LEU A 238 -4.80 0.49 -8.06
N GLY A 239 -4.79 1.13 -9.23
CA GLY A 239 -3.63 1.88 -9.68
C GLY A 239 -3.40 3.15 -8.86
N GLY A 240 -4.47 3.77 -8.36
CA GLY A 240 -4.44 5.06 -7.65
C GLY A 240 -4.01 5.01 -6.19
#